data_AF-A0A3L7SJS9-F1
#
_entry.id   AF-A0A3L7SJS9-F1
#
_cell.length_a   1.000
_cell.length_b   1.000
_cell.length_c   1.000
_cell.angle_alpha   90.00
_cell.angle_beta   90.00
_cell.angle_gamma   90.00
#
_symmetry.space_group_name_H-M   'P 1'
#
loop_
_entity.id
_entity.type
_entity.pdbx_description
1 polymer ?
#
loop_
_entity_poly.entity_id
_entity_poly.type
_entity_poly.pdbx_seq_one_letter_code
_entity_poly.pdbx_strand_id
1 'polypeptide(L)'
;RDLPVDSVIIYCGYWKDELGRAHVPADLLESFCRDSKLPFFGIVDTHVGRGAVGGVCSDLRAMGVATGHLLVDSREGPPPPSVNVPSVVILDDRQLNRFRIPASRLPAGSRVLFREPRVWDRYWPYFVAGGAVVALQSLLIVALVTQSRLRRRAERIVGEQRDQIARAGRISTLGQLAASLAHELGQPLGAILNNLEAAEILLRDDDTANAEELRAIVRDIAADDQRAGAVLDRIRAMIRKQRFTIGPVEVPGLIRGVLTLAGPRLTAAGIVVTVACDPGLPRVAGDEILLQQALLNLLGNSADAIRASRAGSPGGAEGAGGHRDPGAIGIRARRDGDAVELTVIDNGGGIGEGIIDRAVEAFATTKDEGLGMGLPIVRSIVEQHEGRLRLDNAPGRGLTVSLAVPTWKERTSA
;
A
#
# COMPACT_ATOMS: atom_id res chain seq x y z
N ARG A 1 67.24 -2.53 -47.72
CA ARG A 1 68.24 -1.49 -47.39
C ARG A 1 67.50 -0.17 -47.31
N ASP A 2 67.62 0.51 -46.19
CA ASP A 2 66.68 1.52 -45.70
C ASP A 2 66.57 2.75 -46.61
N LEU A 3 65.40 2.90 -47.23
CA LEU A 3 65.02 4.11 -47.95
C LEU A 3 64.66 5.21 -46.93
N PRO A 4 64.94 6.50 -47.22
CA PRO A 4 64.52 7.62 -46.37
C PRO A 4 63.01 7.62 -46.07
N VAL A 5 62.63 8.15 -44.90
CA VAL A 5 61.22 8.16 -44.41
C VAL A 5 60.27 8.91 -45.36
N ASP A 6 60.76 9.89 -46.12
CA ASP A 6 59.98 10.68 -47.08
C ASP A 6 60.01 10.11 -48.51
N SER A 7 60.40 8.85 -48.67
CA SER A 7 60.46 8.20 -49.98
C SER A 7 59.10 7.71 -50.43
N VAL A 8 58.84 7.79 -51.73
CA VAL A 8 57.70 7.12 -52.38
C VAL A 8 58.22 6.09 -53.36
N ILE A 9 57.49 4.99 -53.53
CA ILE A 9 57.87 3.94 -54.49
C ILE A 9 56.92 4.00 -55.67
N ILE A 10 57.44 4.26 -56.86
CA ILE A 10 56.68 4.17 -58.11
C ILE A 10 56.87 2.75 -58.65
N TYR A 11 55.80 1.97 -58.65
CA TYR A 11 55.82 0.59 -59.12
C TYR A 11 55.33 0.51 -60.57
N CYS A 12 56.31 0.33 -61.47
CA CYS A 12 56.08 0.22 -62.91
C CYS A 12 55.76 -1.22 -63.36
N GLY A 13 55.96 -2.21 -62.49
CA GLY A 13 55.73 -3.63 -62.78
C GLY A 13 57.01 -4.47 -62.71
N TYR A 14 56.87 -5.71 -62.28
CA TYR A 14 57.95 -6.69 -62.21
C TYR A 14 57.44 -8.03 -62.76
N TRP A 15 57.97 -8.45 -63.91
CA TRP A 15 57.42 -9.58 -64.68
C TRP A 15 58.22 -10.86 -64.55
N LYS A 16 59.52 -10.78 -64.25
CA LYS A 16 60.40 -11.94 -64.14
C LYS A 16 61.41 -11.77 -63.02
N ASP A 17 61.67 -12.83 -62.27
CA ASP A 17 62.73 -12.87 -61.26
C ASP A 17 64.11 -13.17 -61.85
N GLU A 18 65.15 -13.11 -61.02
CA GLU A 18 66.54 -13.43 -61.40
C GLU A 18 66.72 -14.89 -61.86
N LEU A 19 65.78 -15.78 -61.52
CA LEU A 19 65.74 -17.19 -61.91
C LEU A 19 64.90 -17.42 -63.18
N GLY A 20 64.36 -16.34 -63.79
CA GLY A 20 63.55 -16.38 -65.01
C GLY A 20 62.08 -16.78 -64.80
N ARG A 21 61.60 -16.91 -63.57
CA ARG A 21 60.19 -17.25 -63.27
C ARG A 21 59.31 -16.06 -63.56
N ALA A 22 58.23 -16.28 -64.31
CA ALA A 22 57.26 -15.25 -64.63
C ALA A 22 56.32 -14.99 -63.46
N HIS A 23 56.03 -13.72 -63.20
CA HIS A 23 55.10 -13.28 -62.16
C HIS A 23 54.09 -12.29 -62.72
N VAL A 24 52.88 -12.31 -62.16
CA VAL A 24 51.88 -11.28 -62.40
C VAL A 24 52.26 -10.06 -61.55
N PRO A 25 52.53 -8.89 -62.16
CA PRO A 25 53.01 -7.73 -61.41
C PRO A 25 52.10 -7.28 -60.26
N ALA A 26 50.78 -7.44 -60.43
CA ALA A 26 49.79 -7.06 -59.42
C ALA A 26 49.85 -7.94 -58.16
N ASP A 27 50.16 -9.24 -58.28
CA ASP A 27 50.22 -10.15 -57.14
C ASP A 27 51.51 -9.96 -56.33
N LEU A 28 52.62 -9.65 -57.00
CA LEU A 28 53.88 -9.28 -56.34
C LEU A 28 53.76 -7.97 -55.58
N LEU A 29 53.08 -6.99 -56.15
CA LEU A 29 52.84 -5.70 -55.52
C LEU A 29 52.19 -5.85 -54.15
N GLU A 30 51.23 -6.77 -54.02
CA GLU A 30 50.54 -7.02 -52.75
C GLU A 30 51.50 -7.51 -51.66
N SER A 31 52.43 -8.40 -52.02
CA SER A 31 53.48 -8.85 -51.11
C SER A 31 54.41 -7.71 -50.70
N PHE A 32 54.83 -6.87 -51.65
CA PHE A 32 55.73 -5.74 -51.35
C PHE A 32 55.06 -4.67 -50.48
N CYS A 33 53.78 -4.37 -50.74
CA CYS A 33 53.02 -3.38 -49.97
C CYS A 33 52.71 -3.85 -48.54
N ARG A 34 52.66 -5.17 -48.30
CA ARG A 34 52.37 -5.76 -46.99
C ARG A 34 53.49 -5.48 -45.99
N ASP A 35 54.73 -5.69 -46.41
CA ASP A 35 55.90 -5.62 -45.54
C ASP A 35 56.56 -4.22 -45.53
N SER A 36 56.16 -3.34 -46.46
CA SER A 36 56.68 -1.98 -46.55
C SER A 36 55.89 -0.97 -45.74
N LYS A 37 56.63 -0.02 -45.14
CA LYS A 37 56.09 1.18 -44.47
C LYS A 37 56.00 2.39 -45.40
N LEU A 38 56.47 2.29 -46.64
CA LEU A 38 56.47 3.38 -47.62
C LEU A 38 55.23 3.29 -48.54
N PRO A 39 54.71 4.43 -49.01
CA PRO A 39 53.60 4.45 -49.95
C PRO A 39 54.04 4.00 -51.35
N PHE A 40 53.30 3.06 -51.94
CA PHE A 40 53.47 2.62 -53.32
C PHE A 40 52.47 3.32 -54.22
N PHE A 41 52.94 3.85 -55.35
CA PHE A 41 52.12 4.41 -56.41
C PHE A 41 52.23 3.55 -57.67
N GLY A 42 51.07 3.15 -58.21
CA GLY A 42 50.96 2.29 -59.37
C GLY A 42 50.62 3.08 -60.63
N ILE A 43 51.12 2.61 -61.78
CA ILE A 43 50.84 3.22 -63.09
C ILE A 43 49.66 2.59 -63.83
N VAL A 44 49.01 1.58 -63.24
CA VAL A 44 47.90 0.83 -63.83
C VAL A 44 46.80 0.59 -62.82
N ASP A 45 45.56 0.55 -63.28
CA ASP A 45 44.36 0.44 -62.43
C ASP A 45 44.34 -0.84 -61.58
N THR A 46 44.85 -1.95 -62.11
CA THR A 46 44.97 -3.24 -61.40
C THR A 46 45.87 -3.23 -60.16
N HIS A 47 46.72 -2.20 -59.99
CA HIS A 47 47.53 -2.03 -58.78
C HIS A 47 46.71 -1.46 -57.61
N VAL A 48 45.61 -0.75 -57.88
CA VAL A 48 44.76 -0.17 -56.85
C VAL A 48 43.88 -1.25 -56.23
N GLY A 49 43.80 -1.30 -54.90
CA GLY A 49 43.14 -2.38 -54.16
C GLY A 49 44.06 -3.54 -53.76
N ARG A 50 45.30 -3.57 -54.28
CA ARG A 50 46.35 -4.55 -53.95
C ARG A 50 47.46 -3.96 -53.06
N GLY A 51 47.18 -2.87 -52.36
CA GLY A 51 48.10 -2.24 -51.40
C GLY A 51 48.77 -0.95 -51.87
N ALA A 52 48.73 -0.62 -53.17
CA ALA A 52 49.14 0.70 -53.64
C ALA A 52 48.16 1.79 -53.18
N VAL A 53 48.70 2.98 -52.88
CA VAL A 53 47.93 4.19 -52.55
C VAL A 53 47.07 4.62 -53.74
N GLY A 54 47.59 4.43 -54.94
CA GLY A 54 46.96 4.81 -56.19
C GLY A 54 47.98 5.31 -57.20
N GLY A 55 47.55 6.14 -58.14
CA GLY A 55 48.45 6.81 -59.08
C GLY A 55 47.73 7.32 -60.31
N VAL A 56 48.52 7.83 -61.26
CA VAL A 56 48.04 8.12 -62.61
C VAL A 56 48.01 6.78 -63.33
N CYS A 57 46.83 6.16 -63.35
CA CYS A 57 46.67 4.79 -63.78
C CYS A 57 46.15 4.75 -65.21
N SER A 58 46.79 3.93 -66.05
CA SER A 58 46.18 3.49 -67.30
C SER A 58 45.06 2.48 -66.99
N ASP A 59 43.90 2.69 -67.61
CA ASP A 59 42.77 1.76 -67.52
C ASP A 59 43.03 0.60 -68.48
N LEU A 60 43.59 -0.51 -67.96
CA LEU A 60 43.89 -1.68 -68.80
C LEU A 60 42.65 -2.30 -69.41
N ARG A 61 41.51 -2.21 -68.72
CA ARG A 61 40.25 -2.74 -69.24
C ARG A 61 39.80 -1.92 -70.43
N ALA A 62 39.76 -0.60 -70.32
CA ALA A 62 39.40 0.29 -71.42
C ALA A 62 40.38 0.14 -72.59
N MET A 63 41.67 0.02 -72.31
CA MET A 63 42.69 -0.23 -73.33
C MET A 63 42.49 -1.58 -74.01
N GLY A 64 42.19 -2.64 -73.27
CA GLY A 64 41.91 -3.97 -73.81
C GLY A 64 40.65 -4.00 -74.67
N VAL A 65 39.57 -3.33 -74.25
CA VAL A 65 38.32 -3.20 -75.03
C VAL A 65 38.57 -2.45 -76.33
N ALA A 66 39.24 -1.29 -76.27
CA ALA A 66 39.54 -0.49 -77.45
C ALA A 66 40.48 -1.25 -78.42
N THR A 67 41.47 -1.96 -77.90
CA THR A 67 42.36 -2.81 -78.72
C THR A 67 41.59 -3.97 -79.35
N GLY A 68 40.69 -4.60 -78.60
CA GLY A 68 39.83 -5.67 -79.11
C GLY A 68 38.93 -5.21 -80.26
N HIS A 69 38.34 -4.02 -80.16
CA HIS A 69 37.56 -3.44 -81.26
C HIS A 69 38.41 -3.24 -82.51
N LEU A 70 39.59 -2.63 -82.38
CA LEU A 70 40.49 -2.42 -83.52
C LEU A 70 40.98 -3.73 -84.16
N LEU A 71 41.17 -4.79 -83.38
CA LEU A 71 41.55 -6.10 -83.88
C LEU A 71 40.40 -6.83 -84.58
N VAL A 72 39.16 -6.63 -84.14
CA VAL A 72 37.97 -7.16 -84.82
C VAL A 72 37.76 -6.47 -86.17
N ASP A 73 38.01 -5.16 -86.22
CA ASP A 73 37.87 -4.35 -87.43
C ASP A 73 39.00 -4.60 -88.45
N SER A 74 40.18 -5.05 -88.00
CA SER A 74 41.35 -5.35 -88.86
C SER A 74 41.53 -6.86 -89.06
N ARG A 75 40.89 -7.45 -90.08
CA ARG A 75 41.01 -8.88 -90.40
C ARG A 75 42.09 -9.25 -91.44
N GLU A 76 42.45 -8.38 -92.38
CA GLU A 76 43.57 -8.57 -93.32
C GLU A 76 44.17 -7.21 -93.76
N GLY A 77 44.65 -6.41 -92.80
CA GLY A 77 45.23 -5.09 -93.05
C GLY A 77 46.51 -4.82 -92.23
N PRO A 78 47.19 -3.69 -92.47
CA PRO A 78 48.35 -3.28 -91.67
C PRO A 78 47.99 -3.21 -90.18
N PRO A 79 48.98 -3.33 -89.27
CA PRO A 79 48.73 -3.35 -87.84
C PRO A 79 47.91 -2.12 -87.41
N PRO A 80 46.89 -2.30 -86.55
CA PRO A 80 46.03 -1.19 -86.14
C PRO A 80 46.84 -0.09 -85.44
N PRO A 81 46.41 1.18 -85.55
CA PRO A 81 47.07 2.30 -84.89
C PRO A 81 47.09 2.12 -83.37
N SER A 82 48.07 2.74 -82.71
CA SER A 82 48.21 2.67 -81.26
C SER A 82 46.96 3.21 -80.55
N VAL A 83 46.35 2.40 -79.69
CA VAL A 83 45.24 2.82 -78.83
C VAL A 83 45.76 3.77 -77.76
N ASN A 84 45.22 4.98 -77.71
CA ASN A 84 45.50 5.94 -76.64
C ASN A 84 44.28 6.08 -75.73
N VAL A 85 44.35 5.50 -74.53
CA VAL A 85 43.34 5.69 -73.48
C VAL A 85 43.87 6.70 -72.46
N PRO A 86 43.14 7.78 -72.17
CA PRO A 86 43.55 8.75 -71.16
C PRO A 86 43.79 8.08 -69.80
N SER A 87 44.92 8.42 -69.16
CA SER A 87 45.18 7.96 -67.79
C SER A 87 44.31 8.72 -66.80
N VAL A 88 43.79 8.03 -65.80
CA VAL A 88 42.92 8.59 -64.76
C VAL A 88 43.62 8.45 -63.41
N VAL A 89 43.50 9.46 -62.55
CA VAL A 89 44.00 9.36 -61.18
C VAL A 89 43.05 8.45 -60.39
N ILE A 90 43.53 7.29 -59.96
CA ILE A 90 42.76 6.33 -59.16
C ILE A 90 43.46 6.16 -57.82
N LEU A 91 42.72 6.22 -56.72
CA LEU A 91 43.25 6.16 -55.35
C LEU A 91 42.46 5.17 -54.49
N ASP A 92 43.11 4.51 -53.53
CA ASP A 92 42.46 3.60 -52.55
C ASP A 92 42.25 4.34 -51.22
N ASP A 93 40.98 4.52 -50.81
CA ASP A 93 40.61 5.25 -49.58
C ASP A 93 41.25 4.64 -48.32
N ARG A 94 41.41 3.32 -48.26
CA ARG A 94 42.01 2.62 -47.11
C ARG A 94 43.48 2.98 -46.98
N GLN A 95 44.18 3.09 -48.10
CA GLN A 95 45.60 3.49 -48.12
C GLN A 95 45.76 4.99 -47.90
N LEU A 96 44.87 5.84 -48.43
CA LEU A 96 44.86 7.27 -48.10
C LEU A 96 44.74 7.50 -46.59
N ASN A 97 43.86 6.74 -45.92
CA ASN A 97 43.72 6.77 -44.46
C ASN A 97 44.98 6.23 -43.75
N ARG A 98 45.55 5.10 -44.21
CA ARG A 98 46.78 4.51 -43.65
C ARG A 98 47.96 5.50 -43.66
N PHE A 99 48.13 6.23 -44.75
CA PHE A 99 49.22 7.20 -44.93
C PHE A 99 48.82 8.64 -44.56
N ARG A 100 47.64 8.84 -43.98
CA ARG A 100 47.13 10.17 -43.53
C ARG A 100 47.14 11.23 -44.64
N ILE A 101 46.82 10.83 -45.86
CA ILE A 101 46.71 11.75 -47.01
C ILE A 101 45.29 12.35 -47.00
N PRO A 102 45.13 13.66 -46.74
CA PRO A 102 43.81 14.27 -46.65
C PRO A 102 43.14 14.38 -48.02
N ALA A 103 41.83 14.12 -48.07
CA ALA A 103 41.04 14.19 -49.31
C ALA A 103 41.08 15.57 -50.00
N SER A 104 41.36 16.65 -49.25
CA SER A 104 41.50 18.01 -49.78
C SER A 104 42.75 18.23 -50.64
N ARG A 105 43.75 17.33 -50.55
CA ARG A 105 44.99 17.41 -51.35
C ARG A 105 44.94 16.56 -52.63
N LEU A 106 43.80 15.93 -52.92
CA LEU A 106 43.66 15.08 -54.09
C LEU A 106 43.45 15.93 -55.35
N PRO A 107 44.09 15.59 -56.48
CA PRO A 107 43.85 16.26 -57.76
C PRO A 107 42.38 16.25 -58.16
N ALA A 108 41.90 17.32 -58.80
CA ALA A 108 40.55 17.36 -59.36
C ALA A 108 40.37 16.24 -60.40
N GLY A 109 39.22 15.55 -60.37
CA GLY A 109 38.94 14.41 -61.26
C GLY A 109 39.49 13.05 -60.75
N SER A 110 40.09 12.99 -59.56
CA SER A 110 40.54 11.73 -58.96
C SER A 110 39.37 10.81 -58.59
N ARG A 111 39.47 9.53 -58.95
CA ARG A 111 38.51 8.48 -58.59
C ARG A 111 39.00 7.73 -57.35
N VAL A 112 38.33 7.94 -56.22
CA VAL A 112 38.65 7.24 -54.96
C VAL A 112 37.81 5.97 -54.85
N LEU A 113 38.46 4.83 -54.69
CA LEU A 113 37.86 3.51 -54.54
C LEU A 113 37.88 3.06 -53.06
N PHE A 114 37.04 2.09 -52.69
CA PHE A 114 37.00 1.45 -51.37
C PHE A 114 36.70 2.38 -50.16
N ARG A 115 35.86 3.41 -50.36
CA ARG A 115 35.39 4.25 -49.24
C ARG A 115 34.52 3.44 -48.26
N GLU A 116 34.96 3.35 -47.01
CA GLU A 116 34.14 2.78 -45.93
C GLU A 116 33.30 3.90 -45.28
N PRO A 117 31.96 3.81 -45.28
CA PRO A 117 31.11 4.82 -44.64
C PRO A 117 31.33 4.82 -43.12
N ARG A 118 31.47 5.99 -42.50
CA ARG A 118 31.69 6.08 -41.05
C ARG A 118 30.43 5.65 -40.30
N VAL A 119 30.61 5.11 -39.09
CA VAL A 119 29.49 4.73 -38.20
C VAL A 119 28.53 5.90 -37.99
N TRP A 120 29.07 7.11 -37.84
CA TRP A 120 28.27 8.32 -37.71
C TRP A 120 27.42 8.60 -38.95
N ASP A 121 28.00 8.49 -40.15
CA ASP A 121 27.29 8.77 -41.41
C ASP A 121 26.10 7.83 -41.62
N ARG A 122 26.20 6.59 -41.13
CA ARG A 122 25.14 5.57 -41.26
C ARG A 122 24.15 5.55 -40.12
N TYR A 123 24.59 5.76 -38.88
CA TYR A 123 23.79 5.44 -37.70
C TYR A 123 23.34 6.64 -36.86
N TRP A 124 23.70 7.88 -37.21
CA TRP A 124 23.28 9.06 -36.44
C TRP A 124 21.76 9.15 -36.15
N PRO A 125 20.82 8.76 -37.05
CA PRO A 125 19.39 8.87 -36.76
C PRO A 125 18.94 7.94 -35.63
N TYR A 126 19.59 6.78 -35.47
CA TYR A 126 19.27 5.83 -34.41
C TYR A 126 19.71 6.34 -33.04
N PHE A 127 20.84 7.05 -32.95
CA PHE A 127 21.28 7.69 -31.71
C PHE A 127 20.29 8.79 -31.27
N VAL A 128 19.80 9.59 -32.22
CA VAL A 128 18.78 10.62 -31.95
C VAL A 128 17.46 9.99 -31.51
N ALA A 129 17.00 8.95 -32.21
CA ALA A 129 15.77 8.24 -31.83
C ALA A 129 15.89 7.61 -30.43
N GLY A 130 17.02 6.95 -30.13
CA GLY A 130 17.29 6.38 -28.80
C GLY A 130 17.31 7.44 -27.71
N GLY A 131 17.97 8.57 -27.95
CA GLY A 131 17.98 9.71 -27.02
C GLY A 131 16.58 10.27 -26.77
N ALA A 132 15.76 10.41 -27.81
CA ALA A 132 14.38 10.86 -27.69
C ALA A 132 13.51 9.91 -26.86
N VAL A 133 13.66 8.59 -27.05
CA VAL A 133 12.97 7.58 -26.23
C VAL A 133 13.37 7.68 -24.76
N VAL A 134 14.67 7.80 -24.47
CA VAL A 134 15.17 7.93 -23.09
C VAL A 134 14.66 9.22 -22.44
N ALA A 135 14.64 10.34 -23.18
CA ALA A 135 14.12 11.61 -22.67
C ALA A 135 12.62 11.52 -22.37
N LEU A 136 11.84 10.91 -23.26
CA LEU A 136 10.40 10.69 -23.08
C LEU A 136 10.13 9.79 -21.87
N GLN A 137 10.85 8.67 -21.74
CA GLN A 137 10.74 7.77 -20.59
C GLN A 137 11.10 8.47 -19.28
N SER A 138 12.17 9.26 -19.28
CA SER A 138 12.60 10.03 -18.10
C SER A 138 11.54 11.05 -17.69
N LEU A 139 10.95 11.77 -18.64
CA LEU A 139 9.86 12.71 -18.38
C LEU A 139 8.63 11.99 -17.78
N LEU A 140 8.25 10.83 -18.34
CA LEU A 140 7.14 10.03 -17.84
C LEU A 140 7.37 9.53 -16.42
N ILE A 141 8.58 9.05 -16.11
CA ILE A 141 8.95 8.61 -14.75
C ILE A 141 8.84 9.77 -13.77
N VAL A 142 9.38 10.94 -14.10
CA VAL A 142 9.30 12.14 -13.25
C VAL A 142 7.84 12.56 -13.03
N ALA A 143 7.01 12.53 -14.07
CA ALA A 143 5.59 12.83 -13.96
C ALA A 143 4.87 11.85 -13.02
N LEU A 144 5.07 10.54 -13.20
CA LEU A 144 4.45 9.49 -12.38
C LEU A 144 4.91 9.57 -10.92
N VAL A 145 6.19 9.80 -10.67
CA VAL A 145 6.73 9.95 -9.30
C VAL A 145 6.14 11.19 -8.64
N THR A 146 6.03 12.30 -9.37
CA THR A 146 5.46 13.55 -8.85
C THR A 146 3.97 13.36 -8.54
N GLN A 147 3.22 12.74 -9.43
CA GLN A 147 1.81 12.41 -9.22
C GLN A 147 1.62 11.48 -8.02
N SER A 148 2.44 10.43 -7.87
CA SER A 148 2.39 9.52 -6.73
C SER A 148 2.70 10.26 -5.41
N ARG A 149 3.69 11.16 -5.41
CA ARG A 149 4.04 11.97 -4.24
C ARG A 149 2.90 12.93 -3.85
N LEU A 150 2.28 13.59 -4.83
CA LEU A 150 1.14 14.48 -4.59
C LEU A 150 -0.05 13.71 -4.01
N ARG A 151 -0.37 12.54 -4.60
CA ARG A 151 -1.44 11.67 -4.11
C ARG A 151 -1.19 11.22 -2.67
N ARG A 152 0.01 10.73 -2.34
CA ARG A 152 0.36 10.30 -0.97
C ARG A 152 0.29 11.46 0.04
N ARG A 153 0.66 12.68 -0.37
CA ARG A 153 0.51 13.87 0.49
C ARG A 153 -0.95 14.20 0.74
N ALA A 154 -1.78 14.17 -0.29
CA ALA A 154 -3.22 14.39 -0.16
C ALA A 154 -3.86 13.33 0.75
N GLU A 155 -3.53 12.04 0.57
CA GLU A 155 -4.00 10.95 1.41
C GLU A 155 -3.59 11.13 2.89
N ARG A 156 -2.35 11.57 3.16
CA ARG A 156 -1.89 11.89 4.52
C ARG A 156 -2.66 13.05 5.14
N ILE A 157 -2.83 14.15 4.41
CA ILE A 157 -3.58 15.33 4.90
C ILE A 157 -5.02 14.95 5.21
N VAL A 158 -5.67 14.17 4.33
CA VAL A 158 -7.03 13.68 4.56
C VAL A 158 -7.08 12.76 5.79
N GLY A 159 -6.10 11.89 5.99
CA GLY A 159 -5.98 11.06 7.19
C GLY A 159 -5.85 11.90 8.47
N GLU A 160 -4.94 12.88 8.47
CA GLU A 160 -4.72 13.78 9.61
C GLU A 160 -5.96 14.63 9.94
N GLN A 161 -6.67 15.12 8.91
CA GLN A 161 -7.93 15.85 9.08
C GLN A 161 -9.03 14.97 9.64
N ARG A 162 -9.17 13.72 9.17
CA ARG A 162 -10.12 12.74 9.74
C ARG A 162 -9.84 12.47 11.21
N ASP A 163 -8.57 12.31 11.59
CA ASP A 163 -8.17 12.14 12.98
C ASP A 163 -8.48 13.39 13.83
N GLN A 164 -8.27 14.59 13.29
CA GLN A 164 -8.63 15.84 13.95
C GLN A 164 -10.14 15.98 14.13
N ILE A 165 -10.94 15.69 13.10
CA ILE A 165 -12.40 15.71 13.16
C ILE A 165 -12.90 14.65 14.16
N ALA A 166 -12.34 13.44 14.17
CA ALA A 166 -12.69 12.41 15.14
C ALA A 166 -12.32 12.82 16.58
N ARG A 167 -11.20 13.52 16.77
CA ARG A 167 -10.82 14.12 18.07
C ARG A 167 -11.80 15.23 18.48
N ALA A 168 -12.11 16.16 17.59
CA ALA A 168 -13.03 17.26 17.85
C ALA A 168 -14.46 16.76 18.13
N GLY A 169 -14.92 15.76 17.36
CA GLY A 169 -16.19 15.08 17.59
C GLY A 169 -16.26 14.45 18.97
N ARG A 170 -15.24 13.66 19.37
CA ARG A 170 -15.17 13.09 20.72
C ARG A 170 -15.19 14.16 21.82
N ILE A 171 -14.44 15.25 21.66
CA ILE A 171 -14.41 16.36 22.63
C ILE A 171 -15.76 17.09 22.70
N SER A 172 -16.43 17.33 21.55
CA SER A 172 -17.76 17.94 21.52
C SER A 172 -18.81 17.06 22.17
N THR A 173 -18.79 15.75 21.90
CA THR A 173 -19.66 14.77 22.56
C THR A 173 -19.38 14.75 24.05
N LEU A 174 -18.11 14.72 24.48
CA LEU A 174 -17.72 14.87 25.88
C LEU A 174 -18.25 16.18 26.52
N GLY A 175 -18.24 17.29 25.78
CA GLY A 175 -18.79 18.58 26.23
C GLY A 175 -20.30 18.55 26.47
N GLN A 176 -21.07 17.96 25.55
CA GLN A 176 -22.51 17.73 25.76
C GLN A 176 -22.79 16.75 26.91
N LEU A 177 -21.92 15.75 27.08
CA LEU A 177 -22.02 14.76 28.15
C LEU A 177 -21.58 15.29 29.52
N ALA A 178 -20.73 16.32 29.57
CA ALA A 178 -20.19 16.86 30.82
C ALA A 178 -21.29 17.42 31.73
N ALA A 179 -22.30 18.07 31.17
CA ALA A 179 -23.43 18.59 31.95
C ALA A 179 -24.27 17.46 32.56
N SER A 180 -24.53 16.40 31.79
CA SER A 180 -25.27 15.22 32.28
C SER A 180 -24.46 14.42 33.29
N LEU A 181 -23.15 14.27 33.08
CA LEU A 181 -22.25 13.58 34.02
C LEU A 181 -22.10 14.35 35.33
N ALA A 182 -22.04 15.68 35.26
CA ALA A 182 -22.05 16.53 36.45
C ALA A 182 -23.36 16.37 37.23
N HIS A 183 -24.49 16.25 36.52
CA HIS A 183 -25.79 16.00 37.13
C HIS A 183 -25.86 14.62 37.78
N GLU A 184 -25.44 13.56 37.09
CA GLU A 184 -25.42 12.20 37.63
C GLU A 184 -24.43 11.99 38.78
N LEU A 185 -23.29 12.69 38.79
CA LEU A 185 -22.40 12.71 39.94
C LEU A 185 -23.00 13.51 41.10
N GLY A 186 -23.72 14.59 40.79
CA GLY A 186 -24.37 15.45 41.77
C GLY A 186 -25.44 14.70 42.58
N GLN A 187 -26.16 13.76 41.96
CA GLN A 187 -27.21 12.98 42.64
C GLN A 187 -26.73 12.16 43.84
N PRO A 188 -25.80 11.18 43.71
CA PRO A 188 -25.32 10.39 44.83
C PRO A 188 -24.56 11.26 45.84
N LEU A 189 -23.82 12.28 45.39
CA LEU A 189 -23.12 13.20 46.30
C LEU A 189 -24.11 14.03 47.14
N GLY A 190 -25.21 14.49 46.54
CA GLY A 190 -26.28 15.17 47.26
C GLY A 190 -27.01 14.26 48.24
N ALA A 191 -27.26 13.00 47.86
CA ALA A 191 -27.86 12.01 48.74
C ALA A 191 -26.96 11.68 49.95
N ILE A 192 -25.64 11.54 49.74
CA ILE A 192 -24.66 11.37 50.82
C ILE A 192 -24.71 12.56 51.79
N LEU A 193 -24.72 13.79 51.27
CA LEU A 193 -24.74 15.00 52.08
C LEU A 193 -26.02 15.09 52.93
N ASN A 194 -27.19 14.87 52.31
CA ASN A 194 -28.47 14.89 53.03
C ASN A 194 -28.55 13.81 54.12
N ASN A 195 -28.03 12.61 53.84
CA ASN A 195 -27.98 11.52 54.81
C ASN A 195 -27.03 11.83 55.98
N LEU A 196 -25.90 12.48 55.72
CA LEU A 196 -25.00 12.97 56.77
C LEU A 196 -25.67 14.05 57.64
N GLU A 197 -26.39 15.00 57.03
CA GLU A 197 -27.14 16.03 57.77
C GLU A 197 -28.26 15.41 58.63
N ALA A 198 -28.98 14.42 58.11
CA ALA A 198 -29.98 13.68 58.89
C ALA A 198 -29.36 12.93 60.07
N ALA A 199 -28.20 12.30 59.88
CA ALA A 199 -27.45 11.67 60.97
C ALA A 199 -26.99 12.68 62.02
N GLU A 200 -26.53 13.87 61.63
CA GLU A 200 -26.16 14.93 62.59
C GLU A 200 -27.35 15.40 63.43
N ILE A 201 -28.54 15.53 62.82
CA ILE A 201 -29.76 15.91 63.54
C ILE A 201 -30.12 14.83 64.56
N LEU A 202 -30.12 13.56 64.14
CA LEU A 202 -30.42 12.41 65.02
C LEU A 202 -29.41 12.25 66.16
N LEU A 203 -28.13 12.56 65.93
CA LEU A 203 -27.08 12.47 66.95
C LEU A 203 -27.09 13.63 67.95
N ARG A 204 -27.75 14.74 67.65
CA ARG A 204 -27.91 15.88 68.58
C ARG A 204 -29.09 15.71 69.55
N ASP A 205 -30.02 14.80 69.25
CA ASP A 205 -31.18 14.51 70.08
C ASP A 205 -30.89 13.29 70.97
N ASP A 206 -30.51 13.54 72.24
CA ASP A 206 -29.97 12.54 73.18
C ASP A 206 -31.00 11.45 73.61
N ASP A 207 -32.30 11.67 73.37
CA ASP A 207 -33.41 10.80 73.84
C ASP A 207 -33.97 9.84 72.77
N THR A 208 -33.59 9.96 71.49
CA THR A 208 -34.24 9.26 70.36
C THR A 208 -33.30 8.65 69.32
N ALA A 209 -31.98 8.78 69.47
CA ALA A 209 -30.99 8.21 68.54
C ALA A 209 -31.08 6.67 68.48
N ASN A 210 -31.95 6.16 67.61
CA ASN A 210 -32.15 4.74 67.41
C ASN A 210 -30.97 4.20 66.59
N ALA A 211 -30.14 3.36 67.21
CA ALA A 211 -28.95 2.80 66.57
C ALA A 211 -29.26 2.08 65.23
N GLU A 212 -30.48 1.59 65.07
CA GLU A 212 -30.97 0.96 63.84
C GLU A 212 -31.11 1.97 62.68
N GLU A 213 -31.58 3.19 62.99
CA GLU A 213 -31.81 4.27 62.02
C GLU A 213 -30.48 4.88 61.55
N LEU A 214 -29.53 5.05 62.48
CA LEU A 214 -28.17 5.47 62.15
C LEU A 214 -27.45 4.43 61.25
N ARG A 215 -27.66 3.13 61.51
CA ARG A 215 -27.14 2.05 60.65
C ARG A 215 -27.78 2.08 59.25
N ALA A 216 -29.05 2.43 59.14
CA ALA A 216 -29.71 2.58 57.84
C ALA A 216 -29.08 3.72 57.03
N ILE A 217 -28.89 4.88 57.66
CA ILE A 217 -28.23 6.05 57.04
C ILE A 217 -26.81 5.70 56.56
N VAL A 218 -26.02 5.01 57.37
CA VAL A 218 -24.66 4.59 56.98
C VAL A 218 -24.68 3.61 55.79
N ARG A 219 -25.66 2.70 55.71
CA ARG A 219 -25.82 1.80 54.55
C ARG A 219 -26.17 2.57 53.28
N ASP A 220 -27.05 3.56 53.39
CA ASP A 220 -27.45 4.39 52.25
C ASP A 220 -26.27 5.22 51.73
N ILE A 221 -25.49 5.84 52.63
CA ILE A 221 -24.24 6.53 52.29
C ILE A 221 -23.27 5.60 51.54
N ALA A 222 -23.07 4.38 52.04
CA ALA A 222 -22.18 3.41 51.38
C ALA A 222 -22.68 3.01 49.98
N ALA A 223 -23.99 2.89 49.80
CA ALA A 223 -24.60 2.56 48.52
C ALA A 223 -24.52 3.73 47.51
N ASP A 224 -24.64 4.97 47.97
CA ASP A 224 -24.46 6.17 47.13
C ASP A 224 -22.98 6.40 46.76
N ASP A 225 -22.04 6.16 47.68
CA ASP A 225 -20.60 6.26 47.39
C ASP A 225 -20.16 5.27 46.30
N GLN A 226 -20.65 4.03 46.38
CA GLN A 226 -20.44 3.03 45.32
C GLN A 226 -21.03 3.46 43.97
N ARG A 227 -22.21 4.12 43.98
CA ARG A 227 -22.83 4.68 42.76
C ARG A 227 -21.98 5.81 42.17
N ALA A 228 -21.49 6.73 43.00
CA ALA A 228 -20.58 7.80 42.57
C ALA A 228 -19.28 7.24 41.96
N GLY A 229 -18.69 6.21 42.58
CA GLY A 229 -17.52 5.51 42.06
C GLY A 229 -17.75 4.88 40.68
N ALA A 230 -18.90 4.24 40.48
CA ALA A 230 -19.27 3.65 39.18
C ALA A 230 -19.42 4.70 38.06
N VAL A 231 -19.96 5.88 38.38
CA VAL A 231 -20.04 7.01 37.43
C VAL A 231 -18.63 7.51 37.08
N LEU A 232 -17.76 7.65 38.07
CA LEU A 232 -16.37 8.09 37.87
C LEU A 232 -15.57 7.11 36.99
N ASP A 233 -15.75 5.81 37.16
CA ASP A 233 -15.10 4.80 36.33
C ASP A 233 -15.58 4.83 34.88
N ARG A 234 -16.87 5.11 34.65
CA ARG A 234 -17.41 5.37 33.30
C ARG A 234 -16.75 6.58 32.64
N ILE A 235 -16.56 7.67 33.39
CA ILE A 235 -15.88 8.88 32.90
C ILE A 235 -14.43 8.56 32.54
N ARG A 236 -13.70 7.85 33.41
CA ARG A 236 -12.31 7.45 33.17
C ARG A 236 -12.16 6.55 31.94
N ALA A 237 -13.07 5.60 31.75
CA ALA A 237 -13.09 4.74 30.57
C ALA A 237 -13.28 5.54 29.28
N MET A 238 -14.09 6.60 29.31
CA MET A 238 -14.36 7.46 28.16
C MET A 238 -13.20 8.40 27.80
N ILE A 239 -12.41 8.82 28.79
CA ILE A 239 -11.26 9.74 28.62
C ILE A 239 -9.98 9.00 28.22
N ARG A 240 -9.85 7.71 28.57
CA ARG A 240 -8.62 6.96 28.37
C ARG A 240 -8.33 6.77 26.88
N LYS A 241 -7.25 7.40 26.41
CA LYS A 241 -6.72 7.29 25.05
C LYS A 241 -6.14 5.89 24.82
N GLN A 242 -6.99 4.94 24.51
CA GLN A 242 -6.54 3.60 24.15
C GLN A 242 -6.09 3.60 22.69
N ARG A 243 -4.85 3.16 22.42
CA ARG A 243 -4.43 2.88 21.04
C ARG A 243 -5.26 1.69 20.57
N PHE A 244 -6.24 1.98 19.72
CA PHE A 244 -7.02 0.95 19.05
C PHE A 244 -6.07 -0.02 18.34
N THR A 245 -5.99 -1.25 18.84
CA THR A 245 -5.06 -2.26 18.34
C THR A 245 -5.85 -3.50 17.97
N ILE A 246 -6.10 -3.69 16.67
CA ILE A 246 -6.76 -4.90 16.18
C ILE A 246 -5.76 -6.07 16.22
N GLY A 247 -6.12 -7.12 16.96
CA GLY A 247 -5.40 -8.38 17.03
C GLY A 247 -6.34 -9.59 17.01
N PRO A 248 -5.79 -10.81 17.06
CA PRO A 248 -6.59 -12.03 17.11
C PRO A 248 -7.17 -12.25 18.52
N VAL A 249 -8.50 -12.18 18.66
CA VAL A 249 -9.20 -12.34 19.94
C VAL A 249 -9.98 -13.66 19.97
N GLU A 250 -9.85 -14.41 21.06
CA GLU A 250 -10.59 -15.64 21.30
C GLU A 250 -11.90 -15.34 22.06
N VAL A 251 -13.05 -15.53 21.42
CA VAL A 251 -14.37 -15.15 21.98
C VAL A 251 -14.71 -15.88 23.28
N PRO A 252 -14.50 -17.21 23.42
CA PRO A 252 -14.72 -17.89 24.71
C PRO A 252 -13.82 -17.36 25.83
N GLY A 253 -12.55 -17.08 25.55
CA GLY A 253 -11.64 -16.39 26.47
C GLY A 253 -12.13 -15.01 26.91
N LEU A 254 -12.59 -14.19 25.96
CA LEU A 254 -13.18 -12.87 26.21
C LEU A 254 -14.39 -12.96 27.17
N ILE A 255 -15.32 -13.87 26.90
CA ILE A 255 -16.52 -14.07 27.74
C ILE A 255 -16.11 -14.46 29.17
N ARG A 256 -15.16 -15.39 29.31
CA ARG A 256 -14.66 -15.84 30.62
C ARG A 256 -14.02 -14.70 31.41
N GLY A 257 -13.21 -13.87 30.76
CA GLY A 257 -12.58 -12.70 31.39
C GLY A 257 -13.63 -11.72 31.90
N VAL A 258 -14.64 -11.41 31.09
CA VAL A 258 -15.73 -10.51 31.49
C VAL A 258 -16.58 -11.08 32.63
N LEU A 259 -16.90 -12.37 32.60
CA LEU A 259 -17.67 -13.01 33.68
C LEU A 259 -16.90 -13.10 34.99
N THR A 260 -15.56 -13.17 34.95
CA THR A 260 -14.73 -13.07 36.15
C THR A 260 -14.92 -11.73 36.86
N LEU A 261 -15.11 -10.65 36.10
CA LEU A 261 -15.32 -9.29 36.62
C LEU A 261 -16.79 -9.03 37.02
N ALA A 262 -17.74 -9.39 36.15
CA ALA A 262 -19.16 -9.06 36.33
C ALA A 262 -19.93 -10.08 37.19
N GLY A 263 -19.46 -11.33 37.25
CA GLY A 263 -20.13 -12.46 37.88
C GLY A 263 -20.56 -12.23 39.34
N PRO A 264 -19.67 -11.73 40.23
CA PRO A 264 -20.04 -11.48 41.63
C PRO A 264 -21.22 -10.51 41.77
N ARG A 265 -21.23 -9.44 40.97
CA ARG A 265 -22.30 -8.42 40.97
C ARG A 265 -23.62 -8.99 40.42
N LEU A 266 -23.57 -9.77 39.35
CA LEU A 266 -24.76 -10.40 38.76
C LEU A 266 -25.37 -11.45 39.71
N THR A 267 -24.51 -12.22 40.39
CA THR A 267 -24.93 -13.20 41.40
C THR A 267 -25.59 -12.51 42.60
N ALA A 268 -24.99 -11.43 43.10
CA ALA A 268 -25.57 -10.62 44.18
C ALA A 268 -26.94 -10.01 43.80
N ALA A 269 -27.19 -9.77 42.52
CA ALA A 269 -28.49 -9.31 42.00
C ALA A 269 -29.51 -10.45 41.75
N GLY A 270 -29.15 -11.70 42.05
CA GLY A 270 -30.00 -12.88 41.81
C GLY A 270 -30.26 -13.10 40.32
N ILE A 271 -29.22 -12.94 39.49
CA ILE A 271 -29.26 -13.14 38.04
C ILE A 271 -28.38 -14.35 37.67
N VAL A 272 -28.98 -15.32 36.99
CA VAL A 272 -28.30 -16.52 36.48
C VAL A 272 -27.74 -16.23 35.09
N VAL A 273 -26.47 -16.52 34.87
CA VAL A 273 -25.82 -16.35 33.56
C VAL A 273 -25.51 -17.72 32.95
N THR A 274 -26.00 -17.96 31.74
CA THR A 274 -25.72 -19.17 30.97
C THR A 274 -24.88 -18.85 29.74
N VAL A 275 -23.84 -19.63 29.47
CA VAL A 275 -22.94 -19.43 28.33
C VAL A 275 -23.01 -20.64 27.39
N ALA A 276 -23.21 -20.39 26.10
CA ALA A 276 -23.18 -21.40 25.05
C ALA A 276 -22.30 -20.92 23.89
N CYS A 277 -21.16 -21.56 23.68
CA CYS A 277 -20.27 -21.26 22.56
C CYS A 277 -20.17 -22.47 21.63
N ASP A 278 -20.26 -22.25 20.32
CA ASP A 278 -20.00 -23.31 19.35
C ASP A 278 -18.56 -23.83 19.50
N PRO A 279 -18.33 -25.14 19.38
CA PRO A 279 -16.97 -25.68 19.42
C PRO A 279 -16.17 -25.22 18.20
N GLY A 280 -14.91 -24.84 18.41
CA GLY A 280 -13.97 -24.50 17.33
C GLY A 280 -14.21 -23.14 16.66
N LEU A 281 -14.77 -22.16 17.39
CA LEU A 281 -14.93 -20.79 16.86
C LEU A 281 -13.59 -20.19 16.40
N PRO A 282 -13.54 -19.57 15.20
CA PRO A 282 -12.36 -18.83 14.75
C PRO A 282 -12.13 -17.60 15.65
N ARG A 283 -10.88 -17.14 15.71
CA ARG A 283 -10.56 -15.87 16.38
C ARG A 283 -11.15 -14.70 15.60
N VAL A 284 -11.55 -13.65 16.30
CA VAL A 284 -12.06 -12.41 15.68
C VAL A 284 -10.96 -11.36 15.58
N ALA A 285 -11.08 -10.47 14.60
CA ALA A 285 -10.21 -9.30 14.46
C ALA A 285 -10.70 -8.20 15.42
N GLY A 286 -10.06 -8.08 16.58
CA GLY A 286 -10.57 -7.32 17.71
C GLY A 286 -9.50 -6.59 18.51
N ASP A 287 -9.83 -5.41 19.04
CA ASP A 287 -9.22 -4.88 20.26
C ASP A 287 -9.93 -5.55 21.44
N GLU A 288 -9.21 -6.43 22.13
CA GLU A 288 -9.76 -7.25 23.22
C GLU A 288 -10.42 -6.39 24.31
N ILE A 289 -9.81 -5.25 24.66
CA ILE A 289 -10.29 -4.44 25.78
C ILE A 289 -11.57 -3.71 25.40
N LEU A 290 -11.67 -3.21 24.17
CA LEU A 290 -12.92 -2.59 23.69
C LEU A 290 -14.04 -3.63 23.57
N LEU A 291 -13.75 -4.83 23.07
CA LEU A 291 -14.75 -5.91 23.01
C LEU A 291 -15.20 -6.36 24.41
N GLN A 292 -14.29 -6.41 25.39
CA GLN A 292 -14.65 -6.66 26.80
C GLN A 292 -15.57 -5.56 27.34
N GLN A 293 -15.29 -4.30 27.02
CA GLN A 293 -16.12 -3.16 27.42
C GLN A 293 -17.53 -3.21 26.80
N ALA A 294 -17.63 -3.60 25.52
CA ALA A 294 -18.92 -3.80 24.89
C ALA A 294 -19.73 -4.87 25.63
N LEU A 295 -19.13 -6.03 25.94
CA LEU A 295 -19.80 -7.10 26.66
C LEU A 295 -20.19 -6.68 28.11
N LEU A 296 -19.31 -5.97 28.83
CA LEU A 296 -19.62 -5.43 30.16
C LEU A 296 -20.81 -4.47 30.14
N ASN A 297 -20.87 -3.57 29.15
CA ASN A 297 -21.99 -2.65 28.98
C ASN A 297 -23.30 -3.39 28.71
N LEU A 298 -23.27 -4.45 27.90
CA LEU A 298 -24.46 -5.27 27.65
C LEU A 298 -24.94 -5.99 28.90
N LEU A 299 -24.02 -6.63 29.65
CA LEU A 299 -24.39 -7.30 30.91
C LEU A 299 -24.96 -6.32 31.94
N GLY A 300 -24.39 -5.11 32.04
CA GLY A 300 -24.92 -4.05 32.88
C GLY A 300 -26.33 -3.62 32.46
N ASN A 301 -26.52 -3.34 31.17
CA ASN A 301 -27.82 -2.95 30.62
C ASN A 301 -28.90 -4.03 30.85
N SER A 302 -28.55 -5.30 30.64
CA SER A 302 -29.44 -6.44 30.89
C SER A 302 -29.77 -6.58 32.38
N ALA A 303 -28.79 -6.43 33.28
CA ALA A 303 -29.05 -6.45 34.72
C ALA A 303 -29.99 -5.32 35.16
N ASP A 304 -29.80 -4.11 34.64
CA ASP A 304 -30.68 -2.97 34.88
C ASP A 304 -32.09 -3.21 34.35
N ALA A 305 -32.20 -3.80 33.15
CA ALA A 305 -33.49 -4.15 32.55
C ALA A 305 -34.24 -5.17 33.40
N ILE A 306 -33.57 -6.24 33.86
CA ILE A 306 -34.15 -7.25 34.75
C ILE A 306 -34.61 -6.63 36.07
N ARG A 307 -33.82 -5.73 36.68
CA ARG A 307 -34.18 -5.05 37.94
C ARG A 307 -35.42 -4.17 37.79
N ALA A 308 -35.46 -3.31 36.77
CA ALA A 308 -36.63 -2.46 36.50
C ALA A 308 -37.90 -3.29 36.28
N SER A 309 -37.75 -4.42 35.57
CA SER A 309 -38.82 -5.38 35.29
C SER A 309 -39.40 -6.05 36.55
N ARG A 310 -38.64 -6.10 37.65
CA ARG A 310 -39.04 -6.62 38.97
C ARG A 310 -39.68 -5.54 39.85
N ALA A 311 -39.26 -4.29 39.70
CA ALA A 311 -39.76 -3.15 40.48
C ALA A 311 -41.14 -2.65 39.99
N GLY A 312 -41.40 -2.73 38.68
CA GLY A 312 -42.63 -2.24 38.05
C GLY A 312 -43.85 -3.16 38.11
N SER A 313 -43.83 -4.28 38.83
CA SER A 313 -45.04 -5.09 39.05
C SER A 313 -45.93 -4.40 40.09
N PRO A 314 -47.13 -3.89 39.73
CA PRO A 314 -48.07 -3.35 40.69
C PRO A 314 -48.66 -4.53 41.47
N GLY A 315 -48.07 -4.76 42.64
CA GLY A 315 -48.37 -5.91 43.49
C GLY A 315 -47.43 -5.92 44.69
N GLY A 316 -47.25 -4.75 45.31
CA GLY A 316 -46.75 -4.63 46.67
C GLY A 316 -47.81 -5.16 47.62
N ALA A 317 -47.89 -6.48 47.73
CA ALA A 317 -48.38 -7.16 48.91
C ALA A 317 -47.51 -8.38 49.08
N GLU A 318 -46.81 -8.45 50.21
CA GLU A 318 -46.26 -9.68 50.75
C GLU A 318 -47.41 -10.69 50.87
N GLY A 319 -47.59 -11.52 49.86
CA GLY A 319 -48.75 -12.40 49.74
C GLY A 319 -48.50 -13.53 48.75
N ALA A 320 -48.13 -14.69 49.29
CA ALA A 320 -48.37 -16.04 48.77
C ALA A 320 -48.14 -16.34 47.27
N GLY A 321 -47.08 -17.11 46.99
CA GLY A 321 -47.16 -18.25 46.05
C GLY A 321 -46.92 -18.03 44.56
N GLY A 322 -46.61 -16.83 44.08
CA GLY A 322 -46.27 -16.60 42.66
C GLY A 322 -44.80 -16.89 42.33
N HIS A 323 -44.52 -17.92 41.54
CA HIS A 323 -43.19 -18.25 41.03
C HIS A 323 -42.65 -17.11 40.15
N ARG A 324 -41.93 -16.14 40.74
CA ARG A 324 -41.25 -15.09 39.98
C ARG A 324 -40.08 -15.73 39.25
N ASP A 325 -40.10 -15.67 37.92
CA ASP A 325 -39.06 -16.24 37.08
C ASP A 325 -37.70 -15.62 37.46
N PRO A 326 -36.66 -16.43 37.73
CA PRO A 326 -35.33 -15.90 38.08
C PRO A 326 -34.79 -15.05 36.94
N GLY A 327 -34.01 -14.03 37.29
CA GLY A 327 -33.38 -13.16 36.30
C GLY A 327 -32.36 -13.98 35.54
N ALA A 328 -32.39 -13.95 34.22
CA ALA A 328 -31.56 -14.80 33.38
C ALA A 328 -30.90 -13.98 32.26
N ILE A 329 -29.60 -14.20 32.08
CA ILE A 329 -28.83 -13.67 30.96
C ILE A 329 -28.18 -14.84 30.22
N GLY A 330 -28.52 -15.01 28.94
CA GLY A 330 -27.88 -15.95 28.03
C GLY A 330 -26.81 -15.28 27.20
N ILE A 331 -25.60 -15.83 27.16
CA ILE A 331 -24.53 -15.43 26.24
C ILE A 331 -24.32 -16.56 25.25
N ARG A 332 -24.49 -16.29 23.95
CA ARG A 332 -24.26 -17.25 22.88
C ARG A 332 -23.17 -16.74 21.94
N ALA A 333 -22.26 -17.61 21.51
CA ALA A 333 -21.31 -17.29 20.45
C ALA A 333 -21.38 -18.35 19.36
N ARG A 334 -21.60 -17.93 18.11
CA ARG A 334 -21.69 -18.82 16.95
C ARG A 334 -20.95 -18.27 15.75
N ARG A 335 -20.57 -19.15 14.83
CA ARG A 335 -19.99 -18.73 13.56
C ARG A 335 -21.09 -18.24 12.62
N ASP A 336 -20.87 -17.08 12.00
CA ASP A 336 -21.73 -16.51 10.96
C ASP A 336 -20.88 -16.14 9.74
N GLY A 337 -20.67 -17.12 8.85
CA GLY A 337 -19.82 -16.96 7.66
C GLY A 337 -18.38 -16.56 8.00
N ASP A 338 -18.02 -15.34 7.57
CA ASP A 338 -16.72 -14.69 7.79
C ASP A 338 -16.65 -13.89 9.11
N ALA A 339 -17.67 -13.99 9.97
CA ALA A 339 -17.76 -13.35 11.26
C ALA A 339 -18.07 -14.36 12.39
N VAL A 340 -17.89 -13.93 13.63
CA VAL A 340 -18.44 -14.59 14.82
C VAL A 340 -19.53 -13.68 15.38
N GLU A 341 -20.73 -14.23 15.55
CA GLU A 341 -21.85 -13.55 16.19
C GLU A 341 -21.87 -13.87 17.68
N LEU A 342 -21.70 -12.84 18.51
CA LEU A 342 -21.86 -12.87 19.95
C LEU A 342 -23.24 -12.29 20.30
N THR A 343 -24.09 -13.07 20.94
CA THR A 343 -25.45 -12.69 21.31
C THR A 343 -25.59 -12.65 22.82
N VAL A 344 -26.16 -11.58 23.36
CA VAL A 344 -26.58 -11.44 24.76
C VAL A 344 -28.10 -11.36 24.78
N ILE A 345 -28.74 -12.26 25.54
CA ILE A 345 -30.19 -12.39 25.68
C ILE A 345 -30.53 -12.18 27.14
N ASP A 346 -31.46 -11.28 27.45
CA ASP A 346 -32.02 -11.15 28.80
C ASP A 346 -33.52 -11.43 28.85
N ASN A 347 -34.03 -11.69 30.04
CA ASN A 347 -35.47 -11.82 30.31
C ASN A 347 -36.05 -10.57 31.01
N GLY A 348 -35.47 -9.39 30.78
CA GLY A 348 -35.91 -8.11 31.35
C GLY A 348 -37.15 -7.53 30.65
N GLY A 349 -37.43 -6.24 30.82
CA GLY A 349 -38.64 -5.59 30.27
C GLY A 349 -38.76 -5.52 28.74
N GLY A 350 -37.70 -5.84 27.99
CA GLY A 350 -37.63 -5.62 26.54
C GLY A 350 -37.59 -4.13 26.15
N ILE A 351 -37.69 -3.84 24.85
CA ILE A 351 -37.80 -2.48 24.30
C ILE A 351 -39.09 -2.40 23.46
N GLY A 352 -39.87 -1.32 23.59
CA GLY A 352 -41.09 -1.13 22.79
C GLY A 352 -40.79 -1.09 21.28
N GLU A 353 -41.68 -1.64 20.45
CA GLU A 353 -41.46 -1.86 19.00
C GLU A 353 -41.12 -0.59 18.20
N GLY A 354 -41.46 0.61 18.69
CA GLY A 354 -41.09 1.89 18.06
C GLY A 354 -39.76 2.52 18.52
N ILE A 355 -39.06 1.89 19.47
CA ILE A 355 -37.84 2.44 20.09
C ILE A 355 -36.60 1.63 19.71
N ILE A 356 -36.75 0.41 19.17
CA ILE A 356 -35.62 -0.47 18.84
C ILE A 356 -34.62 0.19 17.88
N ASP A 357 -35.10 0.81 16.80
CA ASP A 357 -34.24 1.51 15.83
C ASP A 357 -33.57 2.75 16.44
N ARG A 358 -34.23 3.38 17.42
CA ARG A 358 -33.72 4.55 18.13
C ARG A 358 -32.84 4.20 19.32
N ALA A 359 -32.95 3.00 19.89
CA ALA A 359 -32.21 2.58 21.08
C ALA A 359 -30.69 2.55 20.87
N VAL A 360 -30.26 2.60 19.61
CA VAL A 360 -28.85 2.69 19.18
C VAL A 360 -28.41 4.12 18.86
N GLU A 361 -29.32 5.09 18.90
CA GLU A 361 -29.03 6.52 18.84
C GLU A 361 -28.54 7.00 20.21
N ALA A 362 -27.56 7.91 20.22
CA ALA A 362 -27.12 8.53 21.46
C ALA A 362 -28.31 9.18 22.20
N PHE A 363 -28.39 8.98 23.52
CA PHE A 363 -29.43 9.53 24.40
C PHE A 363 -30.84 8.93 24.26
N ALA A 364 -31.02 7.86 23.49
CA ALA A 364 -32.26 7.11 23.50
C ALA A 364 -32.33 6.20 24.73
N THR A 365 -33.14 6.59 25.72
CA THR A 365 -33.40 5.81 26.93
C THR A 365 -34.89 5.69 27.18
N THR A 366 -35.31 4.53 27.72
CA THR A 366 -36.68 4.28 28.19
C THR A 366 -36.77 4.26 29.72
N LYS A 367 -35.70 4.64 30.43
CA LYS A 367 -35.57 4.58 31.89
C LYS A 367 -35.39 5.98 32.48
N ASP A 368 -36.07 6.27 33.58
CA ASP A 368 -36.03 7.57 34.26
C ASP A 368 -34.64 7.94 34.82
N GLU A 369 -33.75 6.96 35.05
CA GLU A 369 -32.40 7.15 35.64
C GLU A 369 -31.23 6.66 34.75
N GLY A 370 -31.47 6.30 33.48
CA GLY A 370 -30.42 5.75 32.61
C GLY A 370 -30.07 6.67 31.45
N LEU A 371 -28.81 7.08 31.29
CA LEU A 371 -28.34 7.97 30.18
C LEU A 371 -28.63 7.49 28.74
N GLY A 372 -29.04 6.24 28.53
CA GLY A 372 -29.17 5.67 27.17
C GLY A 372 -27.84 5.52 26.43
N MET A 373 -26.71 5.57 27.15
CA MET A 373 -25.36 5.59 26.56
C MET A 373 -24.75 4.21 26.30
N GLY A 374 -25.27 3.15 26.94
CA GLY A 374 -24.67 1.82 26.86
C GLY A 374 -24.69 1.21 25.45
N LEU A 375 -25.86 1.22 24.78
CA LEU A 375 -26.01 0.69 23.42
C LEU A 375 -25.27 1.53 22.35
N PRO A 376 -25.29 2.88 22.40
CA PRO A 376 -24.44 3.71 21.54
C PRO A 376 -22.94 3.43 21.66
N ILE A 377 -22.43 3.18 22.88
CA ILE A 377 -21.03 2.78 23.08
C ILE A 377 -20.76 1.42 22.44
N VAL A 378 -21.65 0.45 22.65
CA VAL A 378 -21.53 -0.88 22.03
C VAL A 378 -21.52 -0.78 20.50
N ARG A 379 -22.42 0.03 19.92
CA ARG A 379 -22.46 0.29 18.47
C ARG A 379 -21.15 0.86 17.96
N SER A 380 -20.65 1.92 18.60
CA SER A 380 -19.38 2.56 18.22
C SER A 380 -18.21 1.59 18.28
N ILE A 381 -18.15 0.73 19.31
CA ILE A 381 -17.14 -0.32 19.42
C ILE A 381 -17.29 -1.32 18.26
N VAL A 382 -18.49 -1.83 17.99
CA VAL A 382 -18.72 -2.82 16.94
C VAL A 382 -18.39 -2.26 15.55
N GLU A 383 -18.80 -1.01 15.26
CA GLU A 383 -18.49 -0.34 14.00
C GLU A 383 -16.98 -0.10 13.81
N GLN A 384 -16.23 0.23 14.89
CA GLN A 384 -14.77 0.33 14.85
C GLN A 384 -14.09 -1.00 14.50
N HIS A 385 -14.74 -2.13 14.80
CA HIS A 385 -14.29 -3.47 14.45
C HIS A 385 -14.86 -3.97 13.11
N GLU A 386 -15.43 -3.08 12.29
CA GLU A 386 -16.08 -3.42 11.00
C GLU A 386 -17.21 -4.46 11.17
N GLY A 387 -17.80 -4.51 12.36
CA GLY A 387 -18.86 -5.43 12.71
C GLY A 387 -20.26 -4.88 12.49
N ARG A 388 -21.27 -5.67 12.87
CA ARG A 388 -22.68 -5.26 12.84
C ARG A 388 -23.35 -5.52 14.18
N LEU A 389 -24.21 -4.59 14.60
CA LEU A 389 -25.04 -4.70 15.81
C LEU A 389 -26.50 -4.89 15.39
N ARG A 390 -27.19 -5.86 15.99
CA ARG A 390 -28.63 -6.09 15.82
C ARG A 390 -29.33 -6.18 17.18
N LEU A 391 -30.53 -5.65 17.25
CA LEU A 391 -31.39 -5.65 18.43
C LEU A 391 -32.73 -6.27 18.06
N ASP A 392 -33.16 -7.27 18.81
CA ASP A 392 -34.44 -7.95 18.63
C ASP A 392 -35.10 -8.14 20.01
N ASN A 393 -36.43 -8.08 20.10
CA ASN A 393 -37.12 -8.51 21.32
C ASN A 393 -37.06 -10.04 21.43
N ALA A 394 -36.76 -10.54 22.64
CA ALA A 394 -36.75 -11.97 22.90
C ALA A 394 -38.20 -12.54 22.91
N PRO A 395 -38.44 -13.77 22.43
CA PRO A 395 -39.76 -14.40 22.50
C PRO A 395 -40.29 -14.46 23.94
N GLY A 396 -41.46 -13.86 24.20
CA GLY A 396 -42.08 -13.81 25.53
C GLY A 396 -41.82 -12.49 26.29
N ARG A 397 -40.55 -12.18 26.61
CA ARG A 397 -40.12 -10.97 27.33
C ARG A 397 -38.58 -10.83 27.28
N GLY A 398 -38.06 -9.61 27.11
CA GLY A 398 -36.63 -9.30 27.20
C GLY A 398 -35.98 -8.82 25.90
N LEU A 399 -34.67 -8.57 25.93
CA LEU A 399 -33.91 -8.03 24.80
C LEU A 399 -32.83 -9.01 24.33
N THR A 400 -32.70 -9.15 23.02
CA THR A 400 -31.62 -9.86 22.35
C THR A 400 -30.72 -8.87 21.62
N VAL A 401 -29.45 -8.83 21.99
CA VAL A 401 -28.44 -7.99 21.34
C VAL A 401 -27.39 -8.87 20.69
N SER A 402 -27.22 -8.75 19.37
CA SER A 402 -26.27 -9.57 18.58
C SER A 402 -25.18 -8.69 17.96
N LEU A 403 -23.92 -9.08 18.15
CA LEU A 403 -22.73 -8.41 17.66
C LEU A 403 -22.01 -9.37 16.71
N ALA A 404 -21.98 -9.06 15.41
CA ALA A 404 -21.22 -9.81 14.43
C ALA A 404 -19.85 -9.15 14.24
N VAL A 405 -18.77 -9.82 14.63
CA VAL A 405 -17.39 -9.32 14.51
C VAL A 405 -16.61 -10.16 13.48
N PRO A 406 -15.93 -9.54 12.50
CA PRO A 406 -15.17 -10.26 11.48
C PRO A 406 -14.11 -11.20 12.04
N THR A 407 -13.89 -12.32 11.37
CA THR A 407 -12.84 -13.28 11.70
C THR A 407 -11.45 -12.71 11.40
N TRP A 408 -10.47 -13.10 12.24
CA TRP A 408 -9.07 -12.75 12.03
C TRP A 408 -8.52 -13.52 10.83
N LYS A 409 -8.14 -12.79 9.78
CA LYS A 409 -7.41 -13.34 8.63
C LYS A 409 -5.92 -13.21 8.93
N GLU A 410 -5.25 -14.32 9.21
CA GLU A 410 -3.79 -14.33 9.27
C GLU A 410 -3.24 -13.81 7.93
N ARG A 411 -2.37 -12.78 7.97
CA ARG A 411 -1.60 -12.39 6.79
C ARG A 411 -0.68 -13.57 6.46
N THR A 412 -1.10 -14.41 5.53
CA THR A 412 -0.20 -15.32 4.84
C THR A 412 0.88 -14.45 4.22
N SER A 413 2.11 -14.57 4.72
CA SER A 413 3.28 -13.99 4.07
C SER A 413 3.43 -14.73 2.75
N ALA A 414 3.09 -14.05 1.66
CA ALA A 414 3.40 -14.47 0.30
C ALA A 414 4.78 -13.96 -0.09
#